data_AF-W5Q116-F1
#
_entry.id   AF-W5Q116-F1
#
_cell.length_a   1.000
_cell.length_b   1.000
_cell.length_c   1.000
_cell.angle_alpha   90.00
_cell.angle_beta   90.00
_cell.angle_gamma   90.00
#
_symmetry.space_group_name_H-M   'P 1'
#
loop_
_entity.id
_entity.type
_entity.pdbx_description
1 polymer ?
#
loop_
_entity_poly.entity_id
_entity_poly.type
_entity_poly.pdbx_seq_one_letter_code
_entity_poly.pdbx_strand_id
1 'polypeptide(L)'
;SYVSAMVPVKSPREYYVQQEVIVLFCETVERALGFGYLTQDMIDDYEPALMFTIPRLAIVCGLVVYADGPLNLDRKVEDMSELFRPFHTLLRKIR
;
A
#
# COMPACT_ATOMS: atom_id res chain seq x y z
N SER A 1 -28.69 -21.95 -12.61
CA SER A 1 -27.98 -21.49 -11.41
C SER A 1 -26.54 -21.10 -11.72
N TYR A 2 -26.34 -20.21 -12.70
CA TYR A 2 -25.03 -19.71 -13.11
C TYR A 2 -24.73 -18.46 -12.28
N VAL A 3 -24.03 -18.68 -11.17
CA VAL A 3 -23.10 -17.74 -10.54
C VAL A 3 -23.69 -16.35 -10.23
N SER A 4 -24.53 -16.31 -9.20
CA SER A 4 -24.75 -15.13 -8.35
C SER A 4 -23.56 -14.91 -7.39
N ALA A 5 -22.32 -15.10 -7.86
CA ALA A 5 -21.17 -14.54 -7.18
C ALA A 5 -21.15 -13.07 -7.56
N MET A 6 -21.93 -12.27 -6.82
CA MET A 6 -21.84 -10.82 -6.86
C MET A 6 -20.39 -10.50 -6.54
N VAL A 7 -19.57 -10.27 -7.59
CA VAL A 7 -18.27 -9.65 -7.42
C VAL A 7 -18.59 -8.35 -6.71
N PRO A 8 -18.13 -8.12 -5.46
CA PRO A 8 -18.42 -6.86 -4.79
C PRO A 8 -17.85 -5.77 -5.69
N VAL A 9 -18.75 -5.04 -6.35
CA VAL A 9 -18.36 -3.91 -7.19
C VAL A 9 -17.94 -2.85 -6.21
N LYS A 10 -16.62 -2.75 -5.99
CA LYS A 10 -16.04 -1.70 -5.16
C LYS A 10 -16.64 -0.37 -5.58
N SER A 11 -17.05 0.42 -4.61
CA SER A 11 -17.48 1.79 -4.83
C SER A 11 -16.35 2.59 -5.50
N PRO A 12 -16.67 3.68 -6.23
CA PRO A 12 -15.65 4.55 -6.80
C PRO A 12 -14.62 5.01 -5.75
N ARG A 13 -15.07 5.26 -4.51
CA ARG A 13 -14.20 5.66 -3.40
C ARG A 13 -13.18 4.58 -3.03
N GLU A 14 -13.59 3.32 -2.97
CA GLU A 14 -12.68 2.21 -2.66
C GLU A 14 -11.63 2.01 -3.75
N TYR A 15 -11.98 2.24 -5.02
CA TYR A 15 -11.01 2.23 -6.12
C TYR A 15 -9.97 3.34 -5.97
N TYR A 16 -10.40 4.57 -5.67
CA TYR A 16 -9.47 5.68 -5.46
C TYR A 16 -8.51 5.40 -4.31
N VAL A 17 -9.02 4.97 -3.16
CA VAL A 17 -8.18 4.68 -2.00
C VAL A 17 -7.24 3.51 -2.27
N GLN A 18 -7.67 2.47 -3.00
CA GLN A 18 -6.78 1.41 -3.43
C GLN A 18 -5.70 1.91 -4.39
N GLN A 19 -6.04 2.80 -5.31
CA GLN A 19 -5.08 3.40 -6.24
C GLN A 19 -4.03 4.24 -5.49
N GLU A 20 -4.40 5.01 -4.48
CA GLU A 20 -3.44 5.75 -3.66
C GLU A 20 -2.43 4.81 -2.98
N VAL A 21 -2.88 3.66 -2.48
CA VAL A 21 -2.00 2.64 -1.89
C VAL A 21 -1.06 2.04 -2.95
N ILE A 22 -1.54 1.80 -4.17
CA ILE A 22 -0.72 1.31 -5.28
C ILE A 22 0.36 2.33 -5.63
N VAL A 23 -0.01 3.61 -5.73
CA VAL A 23 0.96 4.70 -5.99
C VAL A 23 2.03 4.74 -4.91
N LEU A 24 1.66 4.65 -3.63
CA LEU A 24 2.63 4.57 -2.53
C LEU A 24 3.60 3.40 -2.68
N PHE A 25 3.13 2.25 -3.17
CA PHE A 25 3.98 1.07 -3.39
C PHE A 25 4.96 1.34 -4.53
N CYS A 26 4.49 1.92 -5.64
CA CYS A 26 5.32 2.30 -6.77
C CYS A 26 6.39 3.34 -6.38
N GLU A 27 6.01 4.40 -5.66
CA GLU A 27 6.93 5.43 -5.18
C GLU A 27 7.98 4.86 -4.23
N THR A 28 7.59 3.89 -3.39
CA THR A 28 8.53 3.21 -2.49
C THR A 28 9.55 2.38 -3.27
N VAL A 29 9.10 1.68 -4.31
CA VAL A 29 9.97 0.88 -5.18
C VAL A 29 10.93 1.78 -5.97
N GLU A 30 10.42 2.84 -6.59
CA GLU A 30 11.23 3.81 -7.33
C GLU A 30 12.31 4.44 -6.42
N ARG A 31 11.94 4.81 -5.20
CA ARG A 31 12.89 5.30 -4.20
C ARG A 31 13.95 4.25 -3.86
N ALA A 32 13.56 3.00 -3.61
CA ALA A 32 14.49 1.93 -3.27
C ALA A 32 15.47 1.61 -4.41
N LEU A 33 15.00 1.67 -5.66
CA LEU A 33 15.84 1.58 -6.86
C LEU A 33 16.82 2.74 -6.96
N GLY A 34 16.36 3.97 -6.72
CA GLY A 34 17.19 5.18 -6.76
C GLY A 34 18.34 5.16 -5.74
N PHE A 35 18.13 4.55 -4.57
CA PHE A 35 19.17 4.34 -3.56
C PHE A 35 20.02 3.07 -3.79
N GLY A 36 19.69 2.24 -4.79
CA GLY A 36 20.38 0.98 -5.06
C GLY A 36 20.11 -0.13 -4.05
N TYR A 37 19.01 -0.06 -3.28
CA TYR A 37 18.59 -1.15 -2.40
C TYR A 37 17.94 -2.31 -3.15
N LEU A 38 17.38 -2.01 -4.32
CA LEU A 38 16.80 -2.96 -5.26
C LEU A 38 17.44 -2.74 -6.63
N THR A 39 17.51 -3.78 -7.45
CA THR A 39 17.82 -3.67 -8.88
C THR A 39 16.56 -3.91 -9.71
N GLN A 40 16.54 -3.42 -10.96
CA GLN A 40 15.39 -3.62 -11.85
C GLN A 40 15.16 -5.10 -12.16
N ASP A 41 16.23 -5.88 -12.32
CA ASP A 41 16.12 -7.31 -12.60
C ASP A 41 15.30 -8.05 -11.52
N MET A 42 15.44 -7.68 -10.24
CA MET A 42 14.68 -8.34 -9.17
C MET A 42 13.17 -8.04 -9.26
N ILE A 43 12.79 -6.90 -9.83
CA ILE A 43 11.39 -6.53 -10.07
C ILE A 43 10.86 -7.26 -11.29
N ASP A 44 11.64 -7.26 -12.38
CA ASP A 44 11.29 -7.90 -13.66
C ASP A 44 11.18 -9.42 -13.54
N ASP A 45 12.00 -10.03 -12.67
CA ASP A 45 11.96 -11.46 -12.35
C ASP A 45 10.79 -11.85 -11.42
N TYR A 46 9.97 -10.88 -11.00
CA TYR A 46 8.86 -11.06 -10.05
C TYR A 46 9.28 -11.85 -8.81
N GLU A 47 10.46 -11.54 -8.27
CA GLU A 47 11.03 -12.32 -7.18
C GLU A 47 10.04 -12.39 -6.00
N PRO A 48 9.59 -13.59 -5.58
CA PRO A 48 8.54 -13.70 -4.57
C PRO A 48 8.90 -13.00 -3.26
N ALA A 49 10.18 -13.04 -2.88
CA ALA A 49 10.68 -12.34 -1.70
C ALA A 49 10.43 -10.83 -1.76
N LEU A 50 10.64 -10.20 -2.93
CA LEU A 50 10.34 -8.79 -3.14
C LEU A 50 8.84 -8.53 -3.18
N MET A 51 8.06 -9.37 -3.84
CA MET A 51 6.60 -9.19 -3.92
C MET A 51 5.95 -9.20 -2.53
N PHE A 52 6.50 -9.96 -1.57
CA PHE A 52 6.07 -9.91 -0.16
C PHE A 52 6.66 -8.74 0.64
N THR A 53 7.85 -8.27 0.26
CA THR A 53 8.57 -7.23 1.00
C THR A 53 8.14 -5.83 0.60
N ILE A 54 7.80 -5.59 -0.67
CA ILE A 54 7.35 -4.28 -1.19
C ILE A 54 6.18 -3.71 -0.38
N PRO A 55 5.10 -4.46 -0.10
CA PRO A 55 4.01 -3.94 0.73
C PRO A 55 4.47 -3.55 2.14
N ARG A 56 5.38 -4.32 2.75
CA ARG A 56 5.90 -4.05 4.09
C ARG A 56 6.76 -2.79 4.11
N LEU A 57 7.64 -2.66 3.13
CA LEU A 57 8.50 -1.50 2.97
C LEU A 57 7.67 -0.24 2.70
N ALA A 58 6.64 -0.36 1.86
CA ALA A 58 5.74 0.74 1.53
C ALA A 58 4.91 1.20 2.73
N ILE A 59 4.50 0.29 3.63
CA ILE A 59 3.86 0.67 4.89
C ILE A 59 4.80 1.52 5.75
N VAL A 60 6.05 1.10 5.92
CA VAL A 60 7.04 1.87 6.71
C VAL A 60 7.36 3.21 6.04
N CYS A 61 7.53 3.21 4.70
CA CYS A 61 7.77 4.41 3.92
C CYS A 61 6.59 5.40 4.00
N GLY A 62 5.36 4.92 3.87
CA GLY A 62 4.15 5.74 3.99
C GLY A 62 3.91 6.30 5.39
N LEU A 63 4.44 5.66 6.44
CA LEU A 63 4.37 6.19 7.80
C LEU A 63 5.47 7.21 8.12
N VAL A 64 6.69 6.98 7.64
CA VAL A 64 7.88 7.75 8.06
C VAL A 64 8.30 8.80 7.03
N VAL A 65 8.16 8.50 5.74
CA VAL A 65 8.64 9.35 4.62
C VAL A 65 7.49 10.14 4.01
N TYR A 66 6.34 9.50 3.77
CA TYR A 66 5.15 10.11 3.17
C TYR A 66 4.01 10.26 4.18
N ALA A 67 4.27 10.95 5.30
CA ALA A 67 3.30 11.10 6.39
C ALA A 67 1.96 11.73 5.96
N ASP A 68 1.93 12.49 4.86
CA ASP A 68 0.71 13.09 4.30
C ASP A 68 -0.05 12.20 3.31
N GLY A 69 0.45 11.01 3.02
CA GLY A 69 -0.08 10.08 2.02
C GLY A 69 -1.28 9.23 2.49
N PRO A 70 -1.57 8.10 1.82
CA PRO A 70 -2.74 7.25 2.12
C PRO A 70 -2.67 6.56 3.49
N LEU A 71 -1.50 6.56 4.13
CA LEU A 71 -1.28 6.04 5.49
C LEU A 71 -1.23 7.13 6.56
N ASN A 72 -1.63 8.36 6.23
CA ASN A 72 -1.66 9.47 7.19
C ASN A 72 -2.59 9.14 8.37
N LEU A 73 -2.00 9.01 9.56
CA LEU A 73 -2.68 8.65 10.82
C LEU A 73 -3.39 9.84 11.49
N ASP A 74 -3.19 11.06 11.00
CA ASP A 74 -3.84 12.28 11.47
C ASP A 74 -5.18 12.52 10.75
N ARG A 75 -5.44 11.82 9.63
CA ARG A 75 -6.74 11.81 8.93
C ARG A 75 -7.75 10.91 9.66
N LYS A 76 -9.04 11.09 9.35
CA LYS A 76 -10.09 10.22 9.91
C LYS A 76 -9.89 8.78 9.41
N VAL A 77 -10.11 7.81 10.29
CA VAL A 77 -9.99 6.37 9.97
C VAL A 77 -10.93 5.98 8.82
N GLU A 78 -12.05 6.67 8.67
CA GLU A 78 -13.01 6.50 7.56
C GLU A 78 -12.42 6.83 6.18
N ASP A 79 -11.40 7.69 6.11
CA ASP A 79 -10.73 8.07 4.86
C ASP A 79 -9.59 7.12 4.51
N MET A 80 -9.19 6.25 5.43
CA MET A 80 -8.15 5.25 5.22
C MET A 80 -8.66 4.02 4.48
N SER A 81 -7.78 3.37 3.73
CA SER A 81 -8.07 2.09 3.08
C SER A 81 -8.57 1.05 4.08
N GLU A 82 -9.61 0.31 3.70
CA GLU A 82 -10.16 -0.77 4.50
C GLU A 82 -9.12 -1.84 4.86
N LEU A 83 -8.08 -1.97 4.03
CA LEU A 83 -6.94 -2.85 4.29
C LEU A 83 -6.15 -2.45 5.55
N PHE A 84 -6.06 -1.14 5.84
CA PHE A 84 -5.24 -0.60 6.92
C PHE A 84 -6.05 -0.16 8.14
N ARG A 85 -7.35 0.12 8.01
CA ARG A 85 -8.23 0.48 9.13
C ARG A 85 -8.12 -0.47 10.34
N PRO A 86 -8.13 -1.81 10.17
CA PRO A 86 -8.03 -2.73 11.32
C PRO A 86 -6.70 -2.61 12.08
N PHE A 87 -5.66 -2.12 11.42
CA PHE A 87 -4.31 -2.01 11.95
C PHE A 87 -3.96 -0.60 12.43
N HIS A 88 -4.90 0.36 12.38
CA HIS A 88 -4.63 1.76 12.72
C HIS A 88 -3.94 1.96 14.08
N THR A 89 -4.39 1.26 15.13
CA THR A 89 -3.77 1.30 16.46
C THR A 89 -2.33 0.77 16.46
N LEU A 90 -2.05 -0.24 15.65
CA LEU A 90 -0.70 -0.80 15.49
C LEU A 90 0.20 0.17 14.73
N LEU A 91 -0.29 0.74 13.62
CA LEU A 91 0.44 1.71 12.80
C LEU A 91 0.83 2.94 13.62
N ARG A 92 -0.05 3.41 14.51
CA ARG A 92 0.23 4.52 15.44
C ARG A 92 1.34 4.24 16.45
N LYS A 93 1.63 2.98 16.77
CA LYS A 93 2.76 2.62 17.65
C LYS A 93 4.11 2.56 16.93
N ILE A 94 4.10 2.46 15.60
CA ILE A 94 5.30 2.33 14.77
C ILE A 94 5.86 3.72 14.42
N ARG A 95 4.99 4.73 14.30
CA ARG A 95 5.36 6.15 14.25
C ARG A 95 5.86 6.64 15.60
#